data_AF-A0A9D5YTT5-F1
#
_entry.id   AF-A0A9D5YTT5-F1
#
_cell.length_a   1.000
_cell.length_b   1.000
_cell.length_c   1.000
_cell.angle_alpha   90.00
_cell.angle_beta   90.00
_cell.angle_gamma   90.00
#
_symmetry.space_group_name_H-M   'P 1'
#
loop_
_entity.id
_entity.type
_entity.pdbx_description
1 polymer ?
#
loop_
_entity_poly.entity_id
_entity_poly.type
_entity_poly.pdbx_seq_one_letter_code
_entity_poly.pdbx_strand_id
1 'polypeptide(L)'
;MPCSDVTENLALRLDPSDRLEMYVFSKKTCGGEIGNYCKLLPVVKCMTCEEILGLTPERLHRDYPPRSELEEFINLKHLFGLQAVVGAILGEKPAGVGETCTLVGVEYDQEGMTAEAEIAVDLLTDHIRACTGCATCQLREEKQAAARPS
;
A
#
# COMPACT_ATOMS: atom_id res chain seq x y z
N MET A 1 2.94 -4.64 28.06
CA MET A 1 1.48 -4.52 27.86
C MET A 1 1.23 -4.55 26.37
N PRO A 2 0.26 -5.33 25.85
CA PRO A 2 -0.08 -5.28 24.43
C PRO A 2 -0.55 -3.86 24.10
N CYS A 3 0.08 -3.21 23.13
CA CYS A 3 -0.39 -1.93 22.60
C CYS A 3 -1.74 -2.18 21.92
N SER A 4 -2.78 -1.51 22.39
CA SER A 4 -4.12 -1.53 21.78
C SER A 4 -4.20 -0.62 20.55
N ASP A 5 -3.22 0.25 20.36
CA ASP A 5 -3.11 1.11 19.18
C ASP A 5 -2.28 0.38 18.11
N VAL A 6 -2.98 -0.14 17.11
CA VAL A 6 -2.44 -0.82 15.93
C VAL A 6 -2.23 0.13 14.75
N THR A 7 -2.28 1.45 14.97
CA THR A 7 -2.05 2.44 13.93
C THR A 7 -0.61 2.43 13.45
N GLU A 8 -0.44 2.63 12.15
CA GLU A 8 0.87 2.70 11.51
C GLU A 8 1.05 4.05 10.84
N ASN A 9 2.29 4.54 10.83
CA ASN A 9 2.65 5.76 10.13
C ASN A 9 3.23 5.38 8.77
N LEU A 10 2.78 6.06 7.73
CA LEU A 10 3.35 6.00 6.39
C LEU A 10 3.90 7.39 6.05
N ALA A 11 5.21 7.48 5.85
CA ALA A 11 5.86 8.65 5.29
C ALA A 11 6.26 8.37 3.84
N LEU A 12 5.98 9.28 2.91
CA LEU A 12 6.40 9.16 1.51
C LEU A 12 7.04 10.43 1.00
N ARG A 13 7.87 10.28 -0.03
CA ARG A 13 8.50 11.38 -0.77
C ARG A 13 8.26 11.19 -2.26
N LEU A 14 7.73 12.23 -2.90
CA LEU A 14 7.58 12.35 -4.33
C LEU A 14 8.60 13.35 -4.88
N ASP A 15 9.10 13.09 -6.09
CA ASP A 15 9.91 14.04 -6.85
C ASP A 15 9.03 15.20 -7.41
N PRO A 16 9.63 16.23 -8.03
CA PRO A 16 8.86 17.34 -8.61
C PRO A 16 7.95 16.96 -9.79
N SER A 17 8.00 15.71 -10.25
CA SER A 17 7.13 15.14 -11.29
C SER A 17 6.11 14.16 -10.72
N ASP A 18 5.84 14.23 -9.42
CA ASP A 18 4.89 13.40 -8.67
C ASP A 18 5.20 11.89 -8.74
N ARG A 19 6.49 11.54 -8.89
CA ARG A 19 6.94 10.15 -8.88
C ARG A 19 7.47 9.74 -7.52
N LEU A 20 7.14 8.53 -7.10
CA LEU A 20 7.58 8.01 -5.81
C LEU A 20 9.10 7.80 -5.78
N GLU A 21 9.79 8.55 -4.92
CA GLU A 21 11.21 8.34 -4.64
C GLU A 21 11.41 7.29 -3.55
N MET A 22 10.64 7.40 -2.47
CA MET A 22 10.69 6.52 -1.32
C MET A 22 9.41 6.56 -0.48
N TYR A 23 9.19 5.53 0.32
CA TYR A 23 8.18 5.50 1.37
C TYR A 23 8.63 4.61 2.53
N VAL A 24 8.09 4.84 3.72
CA VAL A 24 8.46 4.12 4.95
C VAL A 24 7.21 3.85 5.78
N PHE A 25 7.00 2.58 6.18
CA PHE A 25 6.02 2.21 7.21
C PHE A 25 6.68 2.08 8.58
N SER A 26 6.04 2.59 9.62
CA SER A 26 6.51 2.45 11.01
C SER A 26 5.34 2.31 11.99
N LYS A 27 5.56 1.66 13.14
CA LYS A 27 4.51 1.59 14.17
C LYS A 27 4.44 2.91 14.93
N LYS A 28 3.22 3.42 15.13
CA LYS A 28 3.00 4.64 15.91
C LYS A 28 3.51 4.54 17.35
N THR A 29 3.30 3.40 17.99
CA THR A 29 3.51 3.22 19.45
C THR A 29 4.95 2.94 19.89
N CYS A 30 5.83 2.49 18.99
CA CYS A 30 7.21 2.17 19.36
C CYS A 30 8.26 2.68 18.37
N GLY A 31 7.85 3.27 17.24
CA GLY A 31 8.74 3.53 16.10
C GLY A 31 9.40 2.26 15.53
N GLY A 32 9.06 1.09 16.08
CA GLY A 32 9.66 -0.18 15.78
C GLY A 32 9.36 -0.58 14.35
N GLU A 33 10.32 -1.25 13.73
CA GLU A 33 10.24 -1.65 12.33
C GLU A 33 9.02 -2.56 12.11
N ILE A 34 8.24 -2.23 11.08
CA ILE A 34 7.26 -3.14 10.49
C ILE A 34 8.00 -3.77 9.33
N GLY A 35 8.09 -5.11 9.29
CA GLY A 35 8.99 -5.85 8.40
C GLY A 35 9.25 -5.18 7.04
N ASN A 36 10.52 -4.97 6.69
CA ASN A 36 11.00 -4.24 5.51
C ASN A 36 10.21 -2.94 5.23
N TYR A 37 10.62 -1.86 5.89
CA TYR A 37 10.13 -0.48 5.77
C TYR A 37 9.60 -0.05 4.39
N CYS A 38 10.26 -0.53 3.32
CA CYS A 38 9.98 -0.19 1.93
C CYS A 38 9.85 -1.45 1.05
N LYS A 39 9.14 -2.49 1.50
CA LYS A 39 9.08 -3.82 0.84
C LYS A 39 8.75 -3.77 -0.66
N LEU A 40 7.87 -2.87 -1.09
CA LEU A 40 7.49 -2.71 -2.49
C LEU A 40 8.30 -1.67 -3.25
N LEU A 41 9.26 -1.00 -2.61
CA LEU A 41 10.04 0.06 -3.26
C LEU A 41 10.71 -0.40 -4.57
N PRO A 42 11.25 -1.63 -4.70
CA PRO A 42 11.77 -2.12 -5.98
C PRO A 42 10.72 -2.18 -7.11
N VAL A 43 9.43 -2.22 -6.77
CA VAL A 43 8.30 -2.31 -7.71
C VAL A 43 7.69 -0.94 -7.99
N VAL A 44 7.47 -0.13 -6.93
CA VAL A 44 6.71 1.12 -7.04
C VAL A 44 7.57 2.38 -7.19
N LYS A 45 8.89 2.27 -7.05
CA LYS A 45 9.78 3.42 -7.23
C LYS A 45 9.67 3.98 -8.65
N CYS A 46 9.69 5.31 -8.75
CA CYS A 46 9.53 6.08 -9.98
C CYS A 46 8.14 5.98 -10.65
N MET A 47 7.18 5.24 -10.08
CA MET A 47 5.79 5.30 -10.53
C MET A 47 5.17 6.64 -10.14
N THR A 48 4.29 7.17 -10.99
CA THR A 48 3.46 8.34 -10.64
C THR A 48 2.39 7.95 -9.63
N CYS A 49 1.80 8.95 -8.97
CA CYS A 49 0.65 8.77 -8.10
C CYS A 49 -0.50 8.00 -8.78
N GLU A 50 -0.83 8.31 -10.02
CA GLU A 50 -1.88 7.63 -10.79
C GLU A 50 -1.52 6.18 -11.11
N GLU A 51 -0.25 5.92 -11.44
CA GLU A 51 0.24 4.55 -11.68
C GLU A 51 0.13 3.69 -10.42
N ILE A 52 0.44 4.27 -9.25
CA ILE A 52 0.30 3.61 -7.95
C ILE A 52 -1.17 3.32 -7.63
N LEU A 53 -2.06 4.30 -7.85
CA LEU A 53 -3.50 4.11 -7.66
C LEU A 53 -4.11 3.05 -8.60
N GLY A 54 -3.58 2.95 -9.82
CA GLY A 54 -3.99 1.94 -10.80
C GLY A 54 -3.37 0.55 -10.61
N LEU A 55 -2.44 0.38 -9.67
CA LEU A 55 -1.76 -0.91 -9.44
C LEU A 55 -2.69 -1.88 -8.69
N THR A 56 -3.11 -2.95 -9.36
CA THR A 56 -3.97 -3.97 -8.74
C THR A 56 -3.17 -5.07 -8.04
N PRO A 57 -3.74 -5.77 -7.04
CA PRO A 57 -3.15 -6.97 -6.44
C PRO A 57 -2.66 -8.00 -7.45
N GLU A 58 -3.45 -8.26 -8.50
CA GLU A 58 -3.13 -9.26 -9.52
C GLU A 58 -1.92 -8.83 -10.35
N ARG A 59 -1.84 -7.53 -10.71
CA ARG A 59 -0.68 -6.98 -11.40
C ARG A 59 0.56 -7.04 -10.51
N LEU A 60 0.41 -6.66 -9.24
CA LEU A 60 1.51 -6.74 -8.26
C LEU A 60 2.00 -8.17 -8.10
N HIS A 61 1.13 -9.16 -7.91
CA HIS A 61 1.52 -10.55 -7.71
C HIS A 61 2.08 -11.21 -8.97
N ARG A 62 1.63 -10.79 -10.15
CA ARG A 62 2.22 -11.26 -11.41
C ARG A 62 3.67 -10.78 -11.55
N ASP A 63 3.91 -9.50 -11.25
CA ASP A 63 5.20 -8.86 -11.48
C ASP A 63 6.16 -9.08 -10.28
N TYR A 64 5.60 -9.35 -9.09
CA TYR A 64 6.30 -9.60 -7.82
C TYR A 64 5.57 -10.66 -6.97
N PRO A 65 5.66 -11.95 -7.35
CA PRO A 65 4.91 -13.03 -6.71
C PRO A 65 5.37 -13.25 -5.25
N PRO A 66 4.44 -13.31 -4.28
CA PRO A 66 4.77 -13.61 -2.90
C PRO A 66 5.21 -15.08 -2.74
N ARG A 67 6.14 -15.34 -1.80
CA ARG A 67 6.63 -16.70 -1.50
C ARG A 67 5.85 -17.40 -0.39
N SER A 68 4.97 -16.67 0.28
CA SER A 68 4.15 -17.15 1.40
C SER A 68 2.94 -16.24 1.59
N GLU A 69 1.91 -16.74 2.27
CA GLU A 69 0.73 -15.96 2.66
C GLU A 69 1.10 -14.74 3.51
N LEU A 70 2.13 -14.86 4.35
CA LEU A 70 2.62 -13.73 5.14
C LEU A 70 3.23 -12.64 4.24
N GLU A 71 4.01 -13.04 3.24
CA GLU A 71 4.59 -12.08 2.28
C GLU A 71 3.51 -11.45 1.40
N GLU A 72 2.50 -12.22 1.00
CA GLU A 72 1.32 -11.70 0.29
C GLU A 72 0.60 -10.64 1.12
N PHE A 73 0.29 -10.96 2.37
CA PHE A 73 -0.35 -10.02 3.30
C PHE A 73 0.47 -8.73 3.45
N ILE A 74 1.80 -8.85 3.63
CA ILE A 74 2.68 -7.69 3.74
C ILE A 74 2.69 -6.87 2.43
N ASN A 75 2.78 -7.52 1.26
CA ASN A 75 2.76 -6.83 -0.02
C ASN A 75 1.46 -6.04 -0.21
N LEU A 76 0.30 -6.67 0.01
CA LEU A 76 -1.00 -6.02 -0.13
C LEU A 76 -1.18 -4.87 0.86
N LYS A 77 -0.71 -5.05 2.09
CA LYS A 77 -0.69 -3.99 3.10
C LYS A 77 0.09 -2.76 2.65
N HIS A 78 1.30 -2.95 2.12
CA HIS A 78 2.10 -1.83 1.63
C HIS A 78 1.44 -1.15 0.42
N LEU A 79 0.87 -1.94 -0.51
CA LEU A 79 0.16 -1.42 -1.67
C LEU A 79 -1.03 -0.55 -1.26
N PHE A 80 -1.93 -1.10 -0.45
CA PHE A 80 -3.17 -0.41 -0.08
C PHE A 80 -2.92 0.80 0.82
N GLY A 81 -1.94 0.73 1.73
CA GLY A 81 -1.56 1.89 2.53
C GLY A 81 -0.98 3.01 1.66
N LEU A 82 -0.11 2.68 0.69
CA LEU A 82 0.42 3.67 -0.25
C LEU A 82 -0.69 4.29 -1.11
N GLN A 83 -1.62 3.47 -1.62
CA GLN A 83 -2.79 3.95 -2.38
C GLN A 83 -3.77 4.77 -1.54
N ALA A 84 -3.81 4.57 -0.22
CA ALA A 84 -4.62 5.39 0.67
C ALA A 84 -4.00 6.78 0.82
N VAL A 85 -2.68 6.87 1.04
CA VAL A 85 -1.98 8.15 1.17
C VAL A 85 -1.94 8.91 -0.15
N VAL A 86 -1.60 8.25 -1.26
CA VAL A 86 -1.61 8.88 -2.58
C VAL A 86 -3.02 9.35 -2.96
N GLY A 87 -4.04 8.53 -2.71
CA GLY A 87 -5.43 8.93 -2.95
C GLY A 87 -5.87 10.11 -2.09
N ALA A 88 -5.38 10.20 -0.85
CA ALA A 88 -5.62 11.33 0.04
C ALA A 88 -4.94 12.62 -0.49
N ILE A 89 -3.69 12.54 -0.92
CA ILE A 89 -2.93 13.67 -1.49
C ILE A 89 -3.64 14.24 -2.73
N LEU A 90 -4.11 13.36 -3.62
CA LEU A 90 -4.79 13.75 -4.85
C LEU A 90 -6.27 14.15 -4.63
N GLY A 91 -6.79 14.02 -3.41
CA GLY A 91 -8.19 14.30 -3.10
C GLY A 91 -9.18 13.27 -3.67
N GLU A 92 -8.70 12.11 -4.13
CA GLU A 92 -9.54 11.01 -4.62
C GLU A 92 -10.15 10.17 -3.48
N LYS A 93 -9.52 10.17 -2.30
CA LYS A 93 -9.97 9.42 -1.13
C LYS A 93 -10.10 10.35 0.10
N PRO A 94 -11.08 10.10 0.97
CA PRO A 94 -11.19 10.83 2.23
C PRO A 94 -9.98 10.52 3.13
N ALA A 95 -9.53 11.53 3.87
CA ALA A 95 -8.26 11.51 4.60
C ALA A 95 -8.39 12.08 6.01
N GLY A 96 -9.30 11.54 6.82
CA GLY A 96 -9.65 12.09 8.13
C GLY A 96 -9.88 11.04 9.22
N VAL A 97 -10.22 11.51 10.41
CA VAL A 97 -10.47 10.65 11.57
C VAL A 97 -11.58 9.65 11.25
N GLY A 98 -11.27 8.36 11.44
CA GLY A 98 -12.20 7.25 11.15
C GLY A 98 -12.08 6.67 9.75
N GLU A 99 -11.26 7.26 8.88
CA GLU A 99 -10.94 6.70 7.57
C GLU A 99 -9.74 5.76 7.62
N THR A 100 -9.50 5.02 6.52
CA THR A 100 -8.32 4.14 6.41
C THR A 100 -7.00 4.93 6.49
N CYS A 101 -7.02 6.20 6.10
CA CYS A 101 -5.88 7.10 6.12
C CYS A 101 -6.27 8.44 6.77
N THR A 102 -5.45 8.92 7.69
CA THR A 102 -5.50 10.30 8.20
C THR A 102 -4.21 11.00 7.80
N LEU A 103 -4.32 12.04 6.97
CA LEU A 103 -3.16 12.83 6.56
C LEU A 103 -2.70 13.70 7.73
N VAL A 104 -1.45 13.56 8.16
CA VAL A 104 -0.87 14.29 9.29
C VAL A 104 -0.26 15.60 8.82
N GLY A 105 0.46 15.57 7.70
CA GLY A 105 1.13 16.72 7.14
C GLY A 105 1.55 16.47 5.71
N VAL A 106 1.59 17.56 4.93
CA VAL A 106 2.16 17.59 3.59
C VAL A 106 3.04 18.82 3.51
N GLU A 107 4.28 18.63 3.11
CA GLU A 107 5.23 19.69 2.85
C GLU A 107 5.63 19.63 1.38
N TYR A 108 5.79 20.81 0.78
CA TYR A 108 6.17 20.95 -0.62
C TYR A 108 7.33 21.94 -0.72
N ASP A 109 8.40 21.54 -1.40
CA ASP A 109 9.59 22.36 -1.61
C ASP A 109 10.11 22.22 -3.06
N GLN A 110 11.37 22.63 -3.29
CA GLN A 110 11.99 22.56 -4.61
C GLN A 110 12.41 21.14 -5.01
N GLU A 111 12.57 20.24 -4.04
CA GLU A 111 12.96 18.85 -4.25
C GLU A 111 11.75 17.93 -4.43
N GLY A 112 10.53 18.39 -4.12
CA GLY A 112 9.28 17.70 -4.39
C GLY A 112 8.31 17.82 -3.22
N MET A 113 7.66 16.70 -2.88
CA MET A 113 6.65 16.65 -1.84
C MET A 113 6.96 15.56 -0.82
N THR A 114 6.82 15.87 0.46
CA THR A 114 6.80 14.89 1.54
C THR A 114 5.41 14.85 2.16
N ALA A 115 4.95 13.65 2.50
CA ALA A 115 3.67 13.47 3.17
C ALA A 115 3.80 12.44 4.28
N GLU A 116 3.13 12.72 5.39
CA GLU A 116 3.00 11.82 6.53
C GLU A 116 1.52 11.51 6.76
N ALA A 117 1.22 10.24 7.00
CA ALA A 117 -0.14 9.78 7.25
C ALA A 117 -0.18 8.67 8.30
N GLU A 118 -1.30 8.62 9.02
CA GLU A 118 -1.67 7.51 9.89
C GLU A 118 -2.61 6.55 9.15
N ILE A 119 -2.30 5.25 9.21
CA ILE A 119 -3.03 4.17 8.57
C ILE A 119 -3.72 3.31 9.63
N ALA A 120 -5.04 3.22 9.53
CA ALA A 120 -5.85 2.34 10.38
C ALA A 120 -5.73 0.89 9.89
N VAL A 121 -4.84 0.11 10.52
CA VAL A 121 -4.50 -1.25 10.09
C VAL A 121 -5.67 -2.22 10.10
N ASP A 122 -6.63 -2.05 11.02
CA ASP A 122 -7.81 -2.93 11.08
C ASP A 122 -8.67 -2.80 9.81
N LEU A 123 -8.96 -1.56 9.40
CA LEU A 123 -9.70 -1.28 8.16
C LEU A 123 -8.96 -1.79 6.92
N LEU A 124 -7.63 -1.62 6.91
CA LEU A 124 -6.79 -2.13 5.83
C LEU A 124 -6.78 -3.66 5.78
N THR A 125 -6.75 -4.32 6.94
CA THR A 125 -6.76 -5.79 7.06
C THR A 125 -8.09 -6.36 6.59
N ASP A 126 -9.21 -5.71 6.91
CA ASP A 126 -10.53 -6.09 6.41
C ASP A 126 -10.60 -5.99 4.88
N HIS A 127 -9.99 -4.95 4.30
CA HIS A 127 -9.87 -4.81 2.85
C HIS A 127 -9.05 -5.95 2.23
N ILE A 128 -7.89 -6.28 2.82
CA ILE A 128 -7.03 -7.38 2.35
C ILE A 128 -7.79 -8.72 2.40
N ARG A 129 -8.49 -9.01 3.50
CA ARG A 129 -9.29 -10.24 3.67
C ARG A 129 -10.41 -10.35 2.66
N ALA A 130 -11.08 -9.23 2.33
CA ALA A 130 -12.09 -9.20 1.29
C ALA A 130 -11.50 -9.56 -0.08
N CYS A 131 -10.25 -9.16 -0.36
CA CYS A 131 -9.53 -9.54 -1.57
C CYS A 131 -9.07 -11.01 -1.57
N THR A 132 -8.59 -11.55 -0.45
CA THR A 132 -8.08 -12.95 -0.37
C THR A 132 -9.18 -14.01 -0.37
N GLY A 133 -10.44 -13.64 -0.09
CA GLY A 133 -11.59 -14.56 -0.06
C GLY A 133 -12.53 -14.51 -1.27
N CYS A 134 -12.24 -13.69 -2.28
CA CYS A 134 -13.14 -13.53 -3.42
C CYS A 134 -13.03 -14.69 -4.42
N ALA A 135 -14.10 -15.50 -4.53
CA ALA A 135 -14.22 -16.60 -5.50
C ALA A 135 -14.01 -16.15 -6.96
N THR A 136 -14.17 -14.86 -7.26
CA THR A 136 -14.01 -14.32 -8.62
C THR A 136 -12.55 -14.28 -9.08
N CYS A 137 -11.57 -14.20 -8.17
CA CYS A 137 -10.15 -14.23 -8.53
C CYS A 137 -9.62 -15.67 -8.72
N GLN A 138 -10.07 -16.62 -7.89
CA GLN A 138 -9.69 -18.04 -8.03
C GLN A 138 -10.19 -18.66 -9.34
N LEU A 139 -11.40 -18.28 -9.80
CA LEU A 139 -11.98 -18.78 -11.06
C LEU A 139 -11.24 -18.30 -12.32
N ARG A 140 -10.41 -17.26 -12.21
CA ARG A 140 -9.65 -16.70 -13.35
C ARG A 140 -8.34 -17.46 -13.60
N GLU A 141 -7.71 -17.95 -12.54
CA GLU A 141 -6.50 -18.79 -12.63
C GLU A 141 -6.81 -20.17 -13.22
N GLU A 142 -7.90 -20.81 -12.79
CA GLU A 142 -8.30 -22.12 -13.35
C GLU A 142 -8.62 -22.06 -14.85
N LYS A 143 -9.29 -20.99 -15.31
CA LYS A 143 -9.58 -20.80 -16.74
C LYS A 143 -8.35 -20.48 -17.57
N GLN A 144 -7.33 -19.81 -17.02
CA GLN A 144 -6.10 -19.51 -17.76
C GLN A 144 -5.14 -20.70 -17.80
N ALA A 145 -5.12 -21.55 -16.76
CA ALA A 145 -4.38 -22.81 -16.78
C ALA A 145 -4.94 -23.81 -17.81
N ALA A 146 -6.27 -23.85 -17.99
CA ALA A 146 -6.94 -24.72 -18.95
C ALA A 146 -6.83 -24.26 -20.43
N ALA A 147 -6.35 -23.04 -20.68
CA ALA A 147 -6.31 -22.44 -22.03
C ALA A 147 -4.90 -22.38 -22.66
N ARG A 148 -3.86 -22.93 -22.01
CA ARG A 148 -2.53 -23.09 -22.61
C ARG A 148 -2.45 -24.41 -23.38
N PRO A 149 -2.43 -24.41 -24.74
CA PRO A 149 -2.04 -25.59 -25.48
C PRO A 149 -0.56 -25.88 -25.21
N SER A 150 -0.26 -27.18 -25.03
CA SER A 150 1.09 -27.72 -24.82
C SER A 150 2.01 -27.49 -26.01
#